data_AF-A0A8R1EFK7-F1
#
_entry.id   AF-A0A8R1EFK7-F1
#
_cell.length_a   1.000
_cell.length_b   1.000
_cell.length_c   1.000
_cell.angle_alpha   90.00
_cell.angle_beta   90.00
_cell.angle_gamma   90.00
#
_symmetry.space_group_name_H-M   'P 1'
#
loop_
_entity.id
_entity.type
_entity.pdbx_description
1 polymer ?
#
loop_
_entity_poly.entity_id
_entity_poly.type
_entity_poly.pdbx_seq_one_letter_code
_entity_poly.pdbx_strand_id
1 'polypeptide(L)' 'VRAAGQGVLRGETGTLNSFNIYHREAGAGALAVSVEGPSKAALEFKDHKDGNCHVDYKVV' A
#
# COMPACT_ATOMS: atom_id res chain seq x y z
N VAL A 1 13.38 -1.37 -2.77
CA VAL A 1 11.90 -1.27 -2.74
C VAL A 1 11.51 0.19 -2.91
N ARG A 2 10.46 0.50 -3.67
CA ARG A 2 9.93 1.87 -3.86
C ARG A 2 8.40 1.85 -3.76
N ALA A 3 7.79 2.86 -3.14
CA ALA A 3 6.34 3.03 -3.09
C ALA A 3 5.93 4.30 -3.86
N ALA A 4 4.84 4.25 -4.63
CA ALA A 4 4.35 5.40 -5.39
C ALA A 4 2.83 5.34 -5.60
N GLY A 5 2.18 6.51 -5.53
CA GLY A 5 0.73 6.67 -5.66
C GLY A 5 0.24 7.81 -4.77
N GLN A 6 -0.97 8.32 -5.03
CA GLN A 6 -1.53 9.39 -4.21
C GLN A 6 -1.72 8.95 -2.75
N GLY A 7 -2.09 7.68 -2.53
CA GLY A 7 -2.28 7.10 -1.18
C GLY A 7 -1.02 7.03 -0.32
N VAL A 8 0.18 7.29 -0.86
CA VAL A 8 1.41 7.43 -0.04
C VAL A 8 1.55 8.85 0.53
N LEU A 9 1.01 9.85 -0.17
CA LEU A 9 1.13 11.26 0.18
C LEU A 9 -0.07 11.78 0.96
N ARG A 10 -1.28 11.36 0.58
CA ARG A 10 -2.54 11.80 1.17
C ARG A 10 -3.64 10.80 0.90
N GLY A 11 -4.68 10.85 1.72
CA GLY A 11 -5.92 10.15 1.45
C GLY A 11 -7.13 10.92 1.97
N GLU A 12 -8.30 10.55 1.49
CA GLU A 12 -9.57 11.09 1.96
C GLU A 12 -10.31 10.02 2.79
N THR A 13 -10.94 10.45 3.88
CA THR A 13 -11.71 9.56 4.74
C THR A 13 -12.96 9.06 4.02
N GLY A 14 -13.35 7.82 4.27
CA GLY A 14 -14.51 7.23 3.61
C GLY A 14 -14.30 6.87 2.12
N THR A 15 -13.15 7.19 1.51
CA THR A 15 -12.81 6.80 0.13
C THR A 15 -11.71 5.73 0.10
N LEU A 16 -11.60 5.05 -1.04
CA LEU A 16 -10.51 4.10 -1.28
C LEU A 16 -9.26 4.89 -1.70
N ASN A 17 -8.16 4.69 -1.00
CA ASN A 17 -6.89 5.33 -1.27
C ASN A 17 -5.88 4.25 -1.68
N SER A 18 -5.12 4.49 -2.74
CA SER A 18 -4.28 3.45 -3.34
C SER A 18 -2.86 3.87 -3.64
N PHE A 19 -1.96 2.90 -3.59
CA PHE A 19 -0.57 3.04 -4.01
C PHE A 19 0.03 1.70 -4.46
N ASN A 20 1.15 1.79 -5.17
CA ASN A 20 1.90 0.66 -5.67
C ASN A 20 3.25 0.52 -4.96
N ILE A 21 3.71 -0.71 -4.79
CA ILE A 21 5.03 -1.05 -4.26
C ILE A 21 5.82 -1.82 -5.34
N TYR A 22 6.93 -1.25 -5.77
CA TYR A 22 7.87 -1.85 -6.70
C TYR A 22 9.06 -2.45 -5.96
N HIS A 23 9.24 -3.76 -6.09
CA HIS A 23 10.26 -4.52 -5.36
C HIS A 23 11.09 -5.47 -6.24
N ARG A 24 11.00 -5.36 -7.58
CA ARG A 24 11.72 -6.21 -8.54
C ARG A 24 13.21 -6.38 -8.25
N GLU A 25 13.89 -5.31 -7.84
CA GLU A 25 15.35 -5.31 -7.58
C GLU A 25 15.71 -5.47 -6.08
N ALA A 26 14.73 -5.77 -5.22
CA ALA A 26 14.95 -5.81 -3.77
C ALA A 26 15.65 -7.08 -3.26
N GLY A 27 15.72 -8.14 -4.07
CA GLY A 27 16.24 -9.45 -3.64
C GLY A 27 15.25 -10.22 -2.76
N ALA A 28 15.72 -11.28 -2.10
CA ALA A 28 14.90 -12.10 -1.22
C ALA A 28 14.60 -11.39 0.11
N GLY A 29 13.35 -11.45 0.57
CA GLY A 29 12.93 -10.85 1.84
C GLY A 29 11.42 -10.89 2.05
N ALA A 30 10.97 -10.41 3.21
CA ALA A 30 9.56 -10.23 3.52
C ALA A 30 9.15 -8.76 3.31
N LEU A 31 7.97 -8.53 2.75
CA LEU A 31 7.34 -7.22 2.65
C LEU A 31 6.18 -7.14 3.65
N ALA A 32 6.17 -6.10 4.48
CA ALA A 32 5.09 -5.81 5.41
C ALA A 32 4.57 -4.40 5.17
N VAL A 33 3.24 -4.22 5.28
CA VAL A 33 2.56 -2.93 5.11
C VAL A 33 1.61 -2.73 6.28
N SER A 34 1.69 -1.55 6.93
CA SER A 34 0.77 -1.12 7.99
C SER A 34 0.23 0.28 7.67
N VAL A 35 -0.99 0.56 8.14
CA VAL A 35 -1.59 1.89 8.10
C VAL A 35 -1.91 2.29 9.54
N GLU A 36 -1.31 3.39 9.98
CA GLU A 36 -1.44 3.90 11.34
C GLU A 36 -2.13 5.27 11.29
N GLY A 37 -3.03 5.49 12.24
CA GLY A 37 -3.83 6.70 12.29
C GLY A 37 -4.81 6.70 13.45
N PRO A 38 -5.60 7.78 13.58
CA PRO A 38 -6.57 7.93 14.68
C PRO A 38 -7.75 6.96 14.59
N SER A 39 -7.96 6.33 13.43
CA SER A 39 -9.04 5.40 13.14
C SER A 39 -8.50 4.05 12.67
N LYS A 40 -9.35 3.02 12.74
CA LYS A 40 -9.05 1.75 12.07
C LYS A 40 -9.01 1.96 10.55
N ALA A 41 -8.08 1.30 9.89
CA ALA A 41 -7.99 1.23 8.44
C ALA A 41 -8.35 -0.19 7.97
N ALA A 42 -9.18 -0.29 6.95
CA ALA A 42 -9.25 -1.51 6.15
C ALA A 42 -8.11 -1.45 5.13
N LEU A 43 -7.31 -2.50 5.05
CA LEU A 43 -6.20 -2.61 4.12
C LEU A 43 -6.34 -3.90 3.30
N GLU A 44 -6.20 -3.76 1.98
CA GLU A 44 -6.13 -4.84 1.03
C GLU A 44 -4.76 -4.78 0.34
N PHE A 45 -4.10 -5.93 0.27
CA PHE A 45 -2.79 -6.09 -0.36
C PHE A 45 -2.89 -7.12 -1.48
N LYS A 46 -2.48 -6.72 -2.68
CA LYS A 46 -2.49 -7.56 -3.86
C LYS A 46 -1.11 -7.64 -4.49
N ASP A 47 -0.51 -8.83 -4.44
CA ASP A 47 0.75 -9.10 -5.13
C ASP A 47 0.48 -9.58 -6.57
N HIS A 48 1.04 -8.87 -7.54
CA HIS A 48 0.93 -9.23 -8.96
C HIS A 48 2.00 -10.25 -9.40
N LYS A 49 2.98 -10.58 -8.53
CA LYS A 49 4.07 -11.53 -8.79
C LYS A 49 4.97 -11.17 -9.98
N ASP A 50 4.95 -9.90 -10.40
CA ASP A 50 5.79 -9.34 -11.47
C ASP A 50 6.82 -8.31 -10.94
N GLY A 51 6.93 -8.21 -9.61
CA GLY A 51 7.71 -7.22 -8.88
C GLY A 51 6.93 -5.96 -8.52
N ASN A 52 5.60 -5.94 -8.75
CA ASN A 52 4.68 -4.90 -8.31
C ASN A 52 3.62 -5.45 -7.34
N CYS A 53 3.28 -4.68 -6.32
CA CYS A 53 2.15 -4.94 -5.44
C CYS A 53 1.23 -3.72 -5.41
N HIS A 54 -0.08 -3.95 -5.40
CA HIS A 54 -1.09 -2.92 -5.21
C HIS A 54 -1.58 -2.94 -3.77
N VAL A 55 -1.74 -1.75 -3.20
CA VAL A 55 -2.29 -1.56 -1.86
C VAL A 55 -3.46 -0.62 -1.94
N ASP A 56 -4.59 -1.07 -1.43
CA ASP A 56 -5.79 -0.27 -1.21
C ASP A 56 -6.04 -0.14 0.28
N TYR A 57 -6.32 1.07 0.74
CA TYR A 57 -6.72 1.31 2.11
C TYR A 57 -7.86 2.30 2.24
N LYS A 58 -8.69 2.10 3.25
CA LYS A 58 -9.81 2.98 3.59
C LYS A 58 -9.83 3.22 5.08
N VAL A 59 -9.82 4.49 5.46
CA VAL A 59 -9.96 4.97 6.84
C VAL A 59 -11.35 5.56 7.04
N VAL A 60 -11.85 5.47 8.27
CA VAL A 60 -13.19 5.93 8.68
C VAL A 60 -13.10 7.27 9.37
#